data_AF-A0A7C5L0B3-F1
#
_entry.id   AF-A0A7C5L0B3-F1
#
_cell.length_a   1.000
_cell.length_b   1.000
_cell.length_c   1.000
_cell.angle_alpha   90.00
_cell.angle_beta   90.00
_cell.angle_gamma   90.00
#
_symmetry.space_group_name_H-M   'P 1'
#
loop_
_entity.id
_entity.type
_entity.pdbx_description
1 polymer ?
#
loop_
_entity_poly.entity_id
_entity_poly.type
_entity_poly.pdbx_seq_one_letter_code
_entity_poly.pdbx_strand_id
1 'polypeptide(L)'
;APVTNWKWYDTIYTERYMRTTEENPSGYHDNSPVYFADRLRGRYLLVHGMGDDNVHFQHSVEMVNALVRANKQFESFFYPNKNHGIYGGLTRLNLFTKMTNFLEESVRGK
;
A
#
# COMPACT_ATOMS: atom_id res chain seq x y z
N ALA A 1 3.82 3.41 -1.17
CA ALA A 1 3.37 3.77 0.19
C ALA A 1 1.86 4.00 0.21
N PRO A 2 1.03 2.95 0.07
CA PRO A 2 -0.42 3.12 0.04
C PRO A 2 -1.01 3.27 1.44
N VAL A 3 -2.04 4.12 1.58
CA VAL A 3 -2.97 4.05 2.72
C VAL A 3 -3.89 2.86 2.48
N THR A 4 -3.79 1.85 3.33
CA THR A 4 -4.56 0.59 3.20
C THR A 4 -5.65 0.46 4.25
N ASN A 5 -5.58 1.27 5.31
CA ASN A 5 -6.52 1.30 6.42
C ASN A 5 -6.55 2.70 7.04
N TRP A 6 -7.65 3.43 6.87
CA TRP A 6 -7.77 4.83 7.30
C TRP A 6 -7.60 5.05 8.81
N LYS A 7 -7.75 3.99 9.62
CA LYS A 7 -7.51 4.08 11.06
C LYS A 7 -6.06 4.47 11.42
N TRP A 8 -5.09 4.18 10.54
CA TRP A 8 -3.68 4.40 10.84
C TRP A 8 -3.12 5.72 10.29
N TYR A 9 -3.90 6.44 9.51
CA TYR A 9 -3.47 7.73 8.96
C TYR A 9 -3.72 8.85 9.97
N ASP A 10 -3.10 10.02 9.78
CA ASP A 10 -3.16 11.08 10.78
C ASP A 10 -4.58 11.62 10.96
N THR A 11 -4.90 12.06 12.18
CA THR A 11 -6.24 12.52 12.56
C THR A 11 -6.64 13.80 11.82
N ILE A 12 -5.70 14.75 11.62
CA ILE A 12 -5.99 16.05 10.99
C ILE A 12 -6.46 15.87 9.55
N TYR A 13 -5.78 15.02 8.79
CA TYR A 13 -6.16 14.71 7.43
C TYR A 13 -7.39 13.82 7.40
N THR A 14 -7.39 12.73 8.15
CA THR A 14 -8.43 11.70 8.06
C THR A 14 -9.77 12.24 8.52
N GLU A 15 -9.87 12.84 9.71
CA GLU A 15 -11.15 13.29 10.27
C GLU A 15 -11.74 14.48 9.49
N ARG A 16 -10.89 15.30 8.86
CA ARG A 16 -11.35 16.38 7.97
C ARG A 16 -12.21 15.85 6.82
N TYR A 17 -11.86 14.71 6.24
CA TYR A 17 -12.53 14.16 5.07
C TYR A 17 -13.44 12.97 5.39
N MET A 18 -13.15 12.23 6.45
CA MET A 18 -13.83 10.99 6.82
C MET A 18 -14.66 11.12 8.10
N ARG A 19 -14.59 12.23 8.85
CA ARG A 19 -15.09 12.34 10.24
C ARG A 19 -14.39 11.35 11.17
N THR A 20 -14.80 11.28 12.44
CA THR A 20 -14.21 10.30 13.38
C THR A 20 -14.69 8.87 13.08
N THR A 21 -14.01 7.88 13.67
CA THR A 21 -14.41 6.47 13.56
C THR A 21 -15.79 6.18 14.16
N GLU A 22 -16.22 6.98 15.15
CA GLU A 22 -17.53 6.87 15.79
C GLU A 22 -18.63 7.46 14.91
N GLU A 23 -18.32 8.56 14.21
CA GLU A 23 -19.27 9.27 13.32
C GLU A 23 -19.41 8.59 11.95
N ASN A 24 -18.37 7.89 11.48
CA ASN A 24 -18.35 7.26 10.15
C ASN A 24 -17.72 5.85 10.14
N PRO A 25 -18.19 4.92 10.97
CA PRO A 25 -17.58 3.59 11.08
C PRO A 25 -17.59 2.82 9.75
N SER A 26 -18.67 2.90 8.98
CA SER A 26 -18.75 2.28 7.66
C SER A 26 -17.78 2.90 6.66
N GLY A 27 -17.58 4.22 6.70
CA GLY A 27 -16.62 4.89 5.81
C GLY A 27 -15.18 4.42 6.05
N TYR A 28 -14.77 4.25 7.31
CA TYR A 28 -13.45 3.69 7.62
C TYR A 28 -13.29 2.26 7.13
N HIS A 29 -14.34 1.43 7.21
CA HIS A 29 -14.31 0.07 6.69
C HIS A 29 -14.32 0.05 5.15
N ASP A 30 -15.31 0.66 4.53
CA ASP A 30 -15.59 0.53 3.09
C ASP A 30 -14.53 1.19 2.21
N ASN A 31 -13.77 2.15 2.76
CA ASN A 31 -12.68 2.83 2.07
C ASN A 31 -11.29 2.28 2.43
N SER A 32 -11.20 1.17 3.16
CA SER A 32 -9.93 0.54 3.57
C SER A 32 -9.70 -0.78 2.82
N PRO A 33 -8.79 -0.81 1.82
CA PRO A 33 -8.54 -2.01 1.01
C PRO A 33 -8.20 -3.29 1.77
N VAL A 34 -7.67 -3.20 3.01
CA VAL A 34 -7.36 -4.39 3.83
C VAL A 34 -8.57 -5.30 4.06
N TYR A 35 -9.80 -4.77 4.06
CA TYR A 35 -11.02 -5.55 4.27
C TYR A 35 -11.55 -6.23 2.99
N PHE A 36 -10.93 -5.97 1.84
CA PHE A 36 -11.39 -6.42 0.53
C PHE A 36 -10.29 -7.12 -0.28
N ALA A 37 -9.25 -7.63 0.39
CA ALA A 37 -8.13 -8.31 -0.26
C ALA A 37 -8.57 -9.54 -1.07
N ASP A 38 -9.64 -10.22 -0.66
CA ASP A 38 -10.28 -11.34 -1.36
C ASP A 38 -10.81 -10.96 -2.75
N ARG A 39 -11.13 -9.68 -2.95
CA ARG A 39 -11.64 -9.14 -4.22
C ARG A 39 -10.53 -8.81 -5.22
N LEU A 40 -9.26 -8.90 -4.82
CA LEU A 40 -8.13 -8.66 -5.72
C LEU A 40 -8.16 -9.62 -6.93
N ARG A 41 -8.04 -9.04 -8.12
CA ARG A 41 -7.91 -9.73 -9.41
C ARG A 41 -6.67 -9.23 -10.14
N GLY A 42 -5.96 -10.13 -10.81
CA GLY A 42 -4.74 -9.81 -11.53
C GLY A 42 -3.49 -9.81 -10.64
N ARG A 43 -2.35 -9.41 -11.22
CA ARG A 43 -1.08 -9.28 -10.51
C ARG A 43 -1.06 -8.02 -9.65
N TYR A 44 -0.41 -8.10 -8.49
CA TYR A 44 -0.31 -6.99 -7.55
C TYR A 44 1.14 -6.81 -7.09
N LEU A 45 1.64 -5.58 -7.19
CA LEU A 45 2.95 -5.17 -6.69
C LEU A 45 2.76 -4.13 -5.58
N LEU A 46 3.22 -4.47 -4.38
CA LEU A 46 3.22 -3.58 -3.21
C LEU A 46 4.61 -2.96 -3.01
N VAL A 47 4.69 -1.63 -3.08
CA VAL A 47 5.96 -0.90 -2.88
C VAL A 47 5.86 0.11 -1.74
N HIS A 48 6.87 0.13 -0.86
CA HIS A 48 6.92 1.03 0.29
C HIS A 48 8.35 1.31 0.77
N GLY A 49 8.63 2.54 1.22
CA GLY A 49 9.79 2.83 2.08
C GLY A 49 9.53 2.40 3.52
N MET A 50 10.50 1.75 4.17
CA MET A 50 10.32 1.24 5.54
C MET A 50 10.42 2.33 6.62
N GLY A 51 10.99 3.49 6.29
CA GLY A 51 11.11 4.64 7.19
C GLY A 51 10.11 5.75 6.85
N ASP A 52 8.97 5.39 6.26
CA ASP A 52 7.89 6.32 5.94
C ASP A 52 7.18 6.78 7.22
N ASP A 53 7.25 8.07 7.49
CA ASP A 53 6.66 8.76 8.64
C ASP A 53 5.33 9.46 8.29
N ASN A 54 4.94 9.49 7.01
CA ASN A 54 3.66 10.00 6.55
C ASN A 54 2.63 8.86 6.45
N VAL A 55 2.91 7.87 5.61
CA VAL A 55 2.11 6.64 5.52
C VAL A 55 2.91 5.53 6.17
N HIS A 56 2.69 5.29 7.46
CA HIS A 56 3.52 4.35 8.21
C HIS A 56 3.57 2.97 7.54
N PHE A 57 4.74 2.31 7.56
CA PHE A 57 4.96 1.00 6.91
C PHE A 57 3.96 -0.09 7.36
N GLN A 58 3.35 0.08 8.53
CA GLN A 58 2.23 -0.72 9.05
C GLN A 58 1.12 -0.94 8.01
N HIS A 59 0.80 0.07 7.18
CA HIS A 59 -0.19 -0.09 6.11
C HIS A 59 0.15 -1.22 5.14
N SER A 60 1.42 -1.33 4.75
CA SER A 60 1.87 -2.41 3.87
C SER A 60 1.85 -3.76 4.59
N VAL A 61 2.24 -3.80 5.87
CA VAL A 61 2.23 -5.03 6.68
C VAL A 61 0.81 -5.57 6.83
N GLU A 62 -0.19 -4.72 7.10
CA GLU A 62 -1.58 -5.15 7.20
C GLU A 62 -2.14 -5.64 5.88
N MET A 63 -1.80 -4.97 4.77
CA MET A 63 -2.21 -5.42 3.45
C MET A 63 -1.61 -6.77 3.09
N VAL A 64 -0.33 -6.99 3.40
CA VAL A 64 0.32 -8.31 3.25
C VAL A 64 -0.42 -9.38 4.05
N ASN A 65 -0.71 -9.12 5.33
CA ASN A 65 -1.46 -10.06 6.17
C ASN A 65 -2.86 -10.35 5.60
N ALA A 66 -3.57 -9.33 5.10
CA ALA A 66 -4.88 -9.49 4.46
C ALA A 66 -4.81 -10.33 3.16
N LEU A 67 -3.81 -10.07 2.31
CA LEU A 67 -3.57 -10.83 1.08
C LEU A 67 -3.25 -12.30 1.37
N VAL A 68 -2.39 -12.56 2.36
CA VAL A 68 -2.05 -13.93 2.79
C VAL A 68 -3.29 -14.65 3.31
N ARG A 69 -4.09 -14.02 4.17
CA ARG A 69 -5.36 -14.59 4.67
C ARG A 69 -6.34 -14.89 3.55
N ALA A 70 -6.38 -14.07 2.51
CA ALA A 70 -7.21 -14.25 1.34
C ALA A 70 -6.62 -15.20 0.28
N ASN A 71 -5.48 -15.84 0.57
CA ASN A 71 -4.72 -16.68 -0.36
C ASN A 71 -4.46 -15.99 -1.72
N LYS A 72 -4.10 -14.71 -1.69
CA LYS A 72 -3.74 -13.93 -2.88
C LYS A 72 -2.24 -13.86 -3.04
N GLN A 73 -1.78 -14.20 -4.25
CA GLN A 73 -0.38 -14.02 -4.62
C GLN A 73 -0.10 -12.55 -4.92
N PHE A 74 1.06 -12.07 -4.50
CA PHE A 74 1.51 -10.70 -4.69
C PHE A 74 3.04 -10.65 -4.74
N GLU A 75 3.55 -9.54 -5.26
CA GLU A 75 4.95 -9.18 -5.11
C GLU A 75 5.07 -7.99 -4.16
N SER A 76 6.12 -7.98 -3.34
CA SER A 76 6.46 -6.85 -2.49
C SER A 76 7.88 -6.36 -2.79
N PHE A 77 8.06 -5.05 -2.81
CA PHE A 77 9.38 -4.44 -2.94
C PHE A 77 9.53 -3.29 -1.94
N PHE A 78 10.39 -3.47 -0.94
CA PHE A 78 10.56 -2.52 0.14
C PHE A 78 11.92 -1.83 0.06
N TYR A 79 11.94 -0.55 0.36
CA TYR A 79 13.16 0.24 0.42
C TYR A 79 13.53 0.54 1.88
N PRO A 80 14.57 -0.11 2.42
CA PRO A 80 15.11 0.23 3.73
C PRO A 80 15.58 1.69 3.75
N ASN A 81 15.39 2.36 4.88
CA ASN A 81 15.88 3.74 5.11
C ASN A 81 15.38 4.75 4.04
N LYS A 82 14.17 4.56 3.52
CA LYS A 82 13.46 5.51 2.67
C LYS A 82 12.13 5.88 3.32
N ASN A 83 11.80 7.15 3.27
CA ASN A 83 10.54 7.69 3.76
C ASN A 83 9.46 7.64 2.65
N HIS A 84 8.44 8.49 2.74
CA HIS A 84 7.39 8.61 1.73
C HIS A 84 7.94 8.91 0.33
N GLY A 85 9.03 9.68 0.26
CA GLY A 85 9.78 9.92 -0.96
C GLY A 85 10.84 8.83 -1.17
N ILE A 86 10.60 7.95 -2.16
CA ILE A 86 11.61 6.96 -2.56
C ILE A 86 12.57 7.61 -3.59
N TYR A 87 13.63 8.27 -3.11
CA TYR A 87 14.64 8.96 -3.93
C TYR A 87 16.08 8.78 -3.41
N GLY A 88 17.05 9.34 -4.15
CA GLY A 88 18.47 9.37 -3.80
C GLY A 88 19.28 8.28 -4.50
N GLY A 89 20.42 8.66 -5.09
CA GLY A 89 21.31 7.74 -5.82
C GLY A 89 20.55 6.89 -6.84
N LEU A 90 20.84 5.58 -6.85
CA LEU A 90 20.19 4.60 -7.72
C LEU A 90 18.77 4.19 -7.28
N THR A 91 18.30 4.62 -6.10
CA THR A 91 17.01 4.19 -5.52
C THR A 91 15.85 4.48 -6.48
N ARG A 92 15.81 5.69 -7.05
CA ARG A 92 14.71 6.09 -7.92
C ARG A 92 14.73 5.33 -9.26
N LEU A 93 15.91 5.13 -9.84
CA LEU A 93 16.06 4.32 -11.03
C LEU A 93 15.60 2.89 -10.77
N ASN A 94 16.09 2.27 -9.69
CA ASN A 94 15.71 0.93 -9.28
C ASN A 94 14.18 0.78 -9.08
N LEU A 95 13.52 1.77 -8.47
CA LEU A 95 12.05 1.82 -8.33
C LEU A 95 11.35 1.75 -9.66
N PHE A 96 11.70 2.65 -10.58
CA PHE A 96 11.05 2.68 -11.88
C PHE A 96 11.39 1.43 -12.70
N THR A 97 12.61 0.90 -12.63
CA THR A 97 12.97 -0.38 -13.26
C THR A 97 12.11 -1.53 -12.72
N LYS A 98 11.94 -1.66 -11.39
CA LYS A 98 11.08 -2.70 -10.80
C LYS A 98 9.63 -2.57 -11.27
N MET A 99 9.10 -1.34 -11.30
CA MET A 99 7.74 -1.08 -11.78
C MET A 99 7.58 -1.42 -13.27
N THR A 100 8.54 -1.00 -14.11
CA THR A 100 8.55 -1.29 -15.55
C THR A 100 8.59 -2.79 -15.81
N ASN A 101 9.53 -3.51 -15.19
CA ASN A 101 9.64 -4.97 -15.38
C ASN A 101 8.36 -5.68 -14.94
N PHE A 102 7.80 -5.31 -13.79
CA PHE A 102 6.53 -5.87 -13.32
C PHE A 102 5.41 -5.67 -14.33
N LEU A 103 5.29 -4.47 -14.92
CA LEU A 103 4.28 -4.19 -15.94
C LEU A 103 4.54 -4.98 -17.23
N GLU A 104 5.77 -5.02 -17.73
CA GLU A 104 6.13 -5.77 -18.93
C GLU A 104 5.82 -7.26 -18.77
N GLU A 105 6.21 -7.87 -17.66
CA GLU A 105 5.88 -9.28 -17.36
C GLU A 105 4.37 -9.50 -17.17
N SER A 106 3.65 -8.53 -16.62
CA SER A 106 2.21 -8.65 -16.35
C SER A 106 1.36 -8.49 -17.61
N VAL A 107 1.84 -7.72 -18.59
CA VAL A 107 1.09 -7.39 -19.82
C VAL A 107 1.54 -8.24 -21.00
N ARG A 108 2.84 -8.53 -21.16
CA ARG A 108 3.38 -9.32 -22.28
C ARG A 108 3.23 -10.83 -22.09
N GLY A 109 2.94 -11.29 -20.87
CA GLY A 109 2.63 -12.70 -20.57
C GLY A 109 1.20 -13.12 -20.93
N LYS A 110 0.50 -12.33 -21.75
CA LYS A 110 -0.80 -12.65 -22.37
C LYS A 110 -0.63 -12.84 -23.86
#